data_AF-A0A1F6D688-F1
#
_entry.id   AF-A0A1F6D688-F1
#
_cell.length_a   1.000
_cell.length_b   1.000
_cell.length_c   1.000
_cell.angle_alpha   90.00
_cell.angle_beta   90.00
_cell.angle_gamma   90.00
#
_symmetry.space_group_name_H-M   'P 1'
#
loop_
_entity.id
_entity.type
_entity.pdbx_description
1 polymer ?
#
loop_
_entity_poly.entity_id
_entity_poly.type
_entity_poly.pdbx_seq_one_letter_code
_entity_poly.pdbx_strand_id
1 'polypeptide(L)'
;MIVKLRRKNAQYPDLTPGQEYVVIGIEADDLRILNDQGRPYLYPLQLFKVVEPSEPDDWVTEFGDEGERYAYPPPLNECGFFEDFFDDKKAAVATFWRVVNQRLVTATTAT
;
A
#
# COMPACT_ATOMS: atom_id res chain seq x y z
N MET A 1 8.66 -1.40 -3.13
CA MET A 1 9.00 -0.56 -1.97
C MET A 1 8.64 -1.33 -0.70
N ILE A 2 9.58 -1.41 0.25
CA ILE A 2 9.41 -2.08 1.55
C ILE A 2 9.72 -1.08 2.65
N VAL A 3 8.88 -1.06 3.68
CA VAL A 3 9.00 -0.17 4.83
C VAL A 3 8.94 -0.93 6.14
N LYS A 4 9.56 -0.39 7.19
CA LYS A 4 9.62 -1.01 8.52
C LYS A 4 9.07 -0.06 9.56
N LEU A 5 8.18 -0.56 10.42
CA LEU A 5 7.62 0.26 11.49
C LEU A 5 8.72 0.69 12.47
N ARG A 6 8.86 2.01 12.71
CA ARG A 6 9.94 2.57 13.54
C ARG A 6 9.84 2.16 15.00
N ARG A 7 8.64 2.22 15.56
CA ARG A 7 8.35 1.97 16.98
C ARG A 7 6.89 1.61 17.17
N LYS A 8 6.57 0.99 18.32
CA LYS A 8 5.18 0.76 18.73
C LYS A 8 4.42 2.08 18.82
N ASN A 9 3.21 2.12 18.28
CA ASN A 9 2.30 3.24 18.41
C ASN A 9 0.93 2.72 18.83
N ALA A 10 0.40 3.21 19.96
CA ALA A 10 -0.91 2.78 20.47
C ALA A 10 -2.09 3.16 19.56
N GLN A 11 -1.90 4.14 18.66
CA GLN A 11 -2.91 4.53 17.66
C GLN A 11 -3.03 3.52 16.51
N TYR A 12 -2.00 2.70 16.29
CA TYR A 12 -1.94 1.71 15.20
C TYR A 12 -1.60 0.32 15.79
N PRO A 13 -2.52 -0.27 16.57
CA PRO A 13 -2.28 -1.53 17.27
C PRO A 13 -2.22 -2.75 16.34
N ASP A 14 -2.63 -2.58 15.09
CA ASP A 14 -2.64 -3.56 14.01
C ASP A 14 -1.36 -3.55 13.16
N LEU A 15 -0.32 -2.85 13.64
CA LEU A 15 1.04 -2.91 13.14
C LEU A 15 2.02 -3.37 14.22
N THR A 16 2.88 -4.33 13.87
CA THR A 16 3.91 -4.90 14.72
C THR A 16 5.26 -4.17 14.55
N PRO A 17 5.87 -3.67 15.63
CA PRO A 17 7.20 -3.06 15.57
C PRO A 17 8.26 -4.02 15.05
N GLY A 18 9.10 -3.53 14.15
CA GLY A 18 10.17 -4.33 13.57
C GLY A 18 9.73 -5.20 12.39
N GLN A 19 8.43 -5.34 12.14
CA GLN A 19 7.89 -5.99 10.94
C GLN A 19 8.13 -5.13 9.71
N GLU A 20 8.42 -5.80 8.60
CA GLU A 20 8.50 -5.18 7.27
C GLU A 20 7.17 -5.33 6.54
N TYR A 21 6.77 -4.27 5.87
CA TYR A 21 5.52 -4.15 5.14
C TYR A 21 5.82 -3.77 3.69
N VAL A 22 5.14 -4.44 2.77
CA VAL A 22 5.18 -4.10 1.35
C VAL A 22 4.21 -2.95 1.10
N VAL A 23 4.71 -1.88 0.50
CA VAL A 23 3.88 -0.74 0.06
C VAL A 23 3.19 -1.12 -1.25
N ILE A 24 1.86 -1.04 -1.22
CA ILE A 24 0.96 -1.35 -2.34
C ILE A 24 0.30 -0.10 -2.95
N GLY A 25 0.50 1.06 -2.33
CA GLY A 25 0.11 2.36 -2.86
C GLY A 25 0.62 3.53 -2.04
N ILE A 26 0.60 4.73 -2.63
CA ILE A 26 0.87 6.02 -1.99
C ILE A 26 -0.36 6.91 -2.20
N GLU A 27 -0.84 7.52 -1.14
CA GLU A 27 -1.90 8.54 -1.17
C GLU A 27 -1.47 9.75 -0.34
N ALA A 28 -1.04 10.81 -1.02
CA ALA A 28 -0.49 12.00 -0.39
C ALA A 28 0.65 11.65 0.59
N ASP A 29 0.43 11.86 1.89
CA ASP A 29 1.38 11.58 2.96
C ASP A 29 1.21 10.20 3.62
N ASP A 30 0.28 9.38 3.10
CA ASP A 30 -0.03 8.06 3.61
C ASP A 30 0.45 6.96 2.65
N LEU A 31 0.83 5.84 3.26
CA LEU A 31 1.19 4.61 2.57
C LEU A 31 0.05 3.61 2.72
N ARG A 32 -0.38 3.02 1.60
CA ARG A 32 -1.24 1.84 1.64
C ARG A 32 -0.39 0.59 1.77
N ILE A 33 -0.61 -0.16 2.85
CA ILE A 33 0.04 -1.44 3.14
C ILE A 33 -1.00 -2.49 3.56
N LEU A 34 -0.64 -3.77 3.46
CA LEU A 34 -1.37 -4.80 4.19
C LEU A 34 -0.92 -4.80 5.65
N ASN A 35 -1.83 -4.58 6.58
CA ASN A 35 -1.54 -4.63 8.02
C ASN A 35 -1.34 -6.07 8.51
N ASP A 36 -1.18 -6.27 9.83
CA ASP A 36 -0.95 -7.59 10.42
C ASP A 36 -2.13 -8.58 10.18
N GLN A 37 -3.30 -8.08 9.80
CA GLN A 37 -4.49 -8.86 9.45
C GLN A 37 -4.71 -9.00 7.94
N GLY A 38 -3.77 -8.52 7.11
CA GLY A 38 -3.92 -8.53 5.65
C GLY A 38 -4.91 -7.50 5.11
N ARG A 39 -5.22 -6.44 5.86
CA ARG A 39 -6.17 -5.38 5.44
C ARG A 39 -5.41 -4.20 4.81
N PRO A 40 -5.85 -3.70 3.63
CA PRO A 40 -5.15 -2.64 2.91
C PRO A 40 -5.52 -1.24 3.40
N TYR A 41 -4.98 -0.82 4.53
CA TYR A 41 -5.25 0.51 5.09
C TYR A 41 -4.14 1.51 4.81
N LEU A 42 -4.50 2.79 4.98
CA LEU A 42 -3.60 3.93 4.89
C LEU A 42 -2.97 4.20 6.25
N TYR A 43 -1.67 4.46 6.23
CA TYR A 43 -0.89 4.79 7.41
C TYR A 43 0.08 5.92 7.10
N PRO A 44 0.27 6.89 8.01
CA PRO A 44 1.20 7.99 7.78
C PRO A 44 2.62 7.50 7.48
N LEU A 45 3.23 8.03 6.42
CA LEU A 45 4.59 7.64 5.99
C LEU A 45 5.62 7.81 7.13
N GLN A 46 5.39 8.78 8.01
CA GLN A 46 6.26 9.13 9.13
C GLN A 46 6.38 8.01 10.17
N LEU A 47 5.44 7.07 10.22
CA LEU A 47 5.51 5.89 11.09
C LEU A 47 6.65 4.95 10.69
N PHE A 48 7.10 5.01 9.45
CA PHE A 48 7.98 4.01 8.88
C PHE A 48 9.37 4.53 8.55
N LYS A 49 10.32 3.60 8.52
CA LYS A 49 11.62 3.74 7.88
C LYS A 49 11.55 2.99 6.55
N VAL A 50 11.96 3.63 5.45
CA VAL A 50 12.12 2.94 4.17
C VAL A 50 13.29 1.96 4.26
N VAL A 51 13.03 0.71 3.91
CA VAL A 51 14.04 -0.37 3.86
C VAL A 51 14.49 -0.56 2.42
N GLU A 52 13.54 -0.65 1.49
CA GLU A 52 13.79 -0.75 0.05
C GLU A 52 12.97 0.34 -0.67
N PRO A 53 13.60 1.38 -1.22
CA PRO A 53 12.89 2.52 -1.81
C PRO A 53 12.30 2.23 -3.19
N SER A 54 12.72 1.16 -3.87
CA SER A 54 12.34 0.93 -5.27
C SER A 54 10.83 0.74 -5.44
N GLU A 55 10.19 1.66 -6.15
CA GLU A 55 8.82 1.52 -6.62
C GLU A 55 8.79 0.66 -7.90
N PRO A 56 7.77 -0.19 -8.09
CA PRO A 56 7.66 -0.95 -9.34
C PRO A 56 7.37 -0.06 -10.54
N ASP A 57 8.02 -0.38 -11.66
CA ASP A 57 7.98 0.40 -12.90
C ASP A 57 6.58 0.51 -13.53
N ASP A 58 5.67 -0.39 -13.15
CA ASP A 58 4.30 -0.40 -13.63
C ASP A 58 3.39 0.59 -12.91
N TRP A 59 3.88 1.30 -11.89
CA TRP A 59 3.10 2.28 -11.14
C TRP A 59 2.79 3.52 -11.96
N VAL A 60 1.53 3.92 -11.95
CA VAL A 60 1.09 5.22 -12.42
C VAL A 60 1.14 6.20 -11.25
N THR A 61 1.63 7.41 -11.50
CA THR A 61 1.63 8.50 -10.53
C THR A 61 0.77 9.65 -11.04
N GLU A 62 -0.17 10.08 -10.22
CA GLU A 62 -1.01 11.26 -10.44
C GLU A 62 -0.76 12.28 -9.33
N PHE A 63 -0.97 13.56 -9.64
CA PHE A 63 -0.83 14.65 -8.69
C PHE A 63 -2.17 15.37 -8.52
N GLY A 64 -2.60 15.55 -7.28
CA GLY A 64 -3.75 16.37 -6.93
C GLY A 64 -3.47 17.86 -7.14
N ASP A 65 -4.51 18.67 -6.98
CA ASP A 65 -4.46 20.12 -7.20
C ASP A 65 -3.49 20.84 -6.25
N GLU A 66 -3.23 20.27 -5.05
CA GLU A 66 -2.28 20.80 -4.08
C GLU A 66 -0.92 20.09 -4.14
N GLY A 67 -0.70 19.27 -5.18
CA GLY A 67 0.52 18.50 -5.38
C GLY A 67 0.57 17.19 -4.59
N GLU A 68 -0.56 16.72 -4.06
CA GLU A 68 -0.63 15.43 -3.39
C GLU A 68 -0.30 14.31 -4.37
N ARG A 69 0.64 13.44 -3.99
CA ARG A 69 1.08 12.33 -4.85
C ARG A 69 0.20 11.11 -4.64
N TYR A 70 -0.40 10.61 -5.70
CA TYR A 70 -1.11 9.33 -5.73
C TYR A 70 -0.32 8.38 -6.61
N ALA A 71 0.09 7.22 -6.09
CA ALA A 71 0.84 6.24 -6.88
C ALA A 71 0.36 4.82 -6.62
N TYR A 72 -0.04 4.14 -7.69
CA TYR A 72 -0.67 2.83 -7.66
C TYR A 72 -0.34 1.99 -8.89
N PRO A 73 -0.48 0.65 -8.82
CA PRO A 73 -0.67 -0.14 -10.03
C PRO A 73 -1.92 0.37 -10.79
N PRO A 74 -1.90 0.42 -12.14
CA PRO A 74 -2.99 1.00 -12.92
C PRO A 74 -4.38 0.47 -12.55
N PRO A 75 -4.60 -0.83 -12.31
CA PRO A 75 -5.92 -1.34 -11.94
C PRO A 75 -6.44 -0.90 -10.57
N LEU A 76 -5.58 -0.36 -9.70
CA LEU A 76 -5.95 0.14 -8.37
C LEU A 76 -6.02 1.68 -8.32
N ASN A 77 -5.66 2.36 -9.40
CA ASN A 77 -5.66 3.83 -9.48
C ASN A 77 -6.99 4.40 -10.01
N GLU A 78 -8.02 3.57 -10.20
CA GLU A 78 -9.33 4.05 -10.63
C GLU A 78 -10.03 4.78 -9.48
N CYS A 79 -10.58 5.96 -9.76
CA CYS A 79 -11.42 6.68 -8.80
C CYS A 79 -12.60 5.80 -8.35
N GLY A 80 -12.81 5.66 -7.04
CA GLY A 80 -13.84 4.78 -6.49
C GLY A 80 -13.40 3.33 -6.26
N PHE A 81 -12.19 2.94 -6.65
CA PHE A 81 -11.75 1.54 -6.57
C PHE A 81 -11.73 1.02 -5.12
N PHE A 82 -11.21 1.80 -4.18
CA PHE A 82 -11.09 1.35 -2.79
C PHE A 82 -12.44 1.38 -2.07
N GLU A 83 -13.32 2.31 -2.41
CA GLU A 83 -14.72 2.33 -1.98
C GLU A 83 -15.41 1.04 -2.41
N ASP A 84 -15.30 0.68 -3.69
CA ASP A 84 -15.85 -0.55 -4.25
C ASP A 84 -15.24 -1.80 -3.60
N PHE A 85 -13.95 -1.78 -3.28
CA PHE A 85 -13.27 -2.85 -2.55
C PHE A 85 -13.81 -2.99 -1.12
N PHE A 86 -13.96 -1.89 -0.38
CA PHE A 86 -14.46 -1.91 1.00
C PHE A 86 -15.96 -2.22 1.09
N ASP A 87 -16.73 -1.94 0.04
CA ASP A 87 -18.13 -2.35 -0.14
C ASP A 87 -18.29 -3.82 -0.59
N ASP A 88 -17.18 -4.59 -0.62
CA ASP A 88 -17.16 -6.01 -1.00
C ASP A 88 -17.70 -6.28 -2.42
N LYS A 89 -17.52 -5.32 -3.34
CA LYS A 89 -17.86 -5.55 -4.75
C LYS A 89 -16.89 -6.57 -5.33
N LYS A 90 -17.43 -7.74 -5.70
CA LYS A 90 -16.67 -8.91 -6.17
C LYS A 90 -15.58 -8.61 -7.19
N ALA A 91 -15.85 -7.71 -8.15
CA ALA A 91 -14.89 -7.33 -9.18
C ALA A 91 -13.68 -6.57 -8.61
N ALA A 92 -13.92 -5.61 -7.70
CA ALA A 92 -12.86 -4.85 -7.05
C ALA A 92 -12.02 -5.75 -6.14
N VAL A 93 -12.67 -6.61 -5.34
CA VAL A 93 -11.98 -7.60 -4.48
C VAL A 93 -11.10 -8.55 -5.28
N ALA A 94 -11.62 -9.10 -6.39
CA ALA A 94 -10.86 -10.00 -7.26
C ALA A 94 -9.67 -9.28 -7.92
N THR A 95 -9.87 -8.05 -8.40
CA THR A 95 -8.80 -7.25 -9.01
C THR A 95 -7.73 -6.90 -7.99
N PHE A 96 -8.12 -6.46 -6.79
CA PHE A 96 -7.20 -6.15 -5.70
C PHE A 96 -6.28 -7.32 -5.39
N TRP A 97 -6.86 -8.49 -5.10
CA TRP A 97 -6.07 -9.66 -4.72
C TRP A 97 -5.20 -10.19 -5.87
N ARG A 98 -5.67 -10.10 -7.12
CA ARG A 98 -4.84 -10.45 -8.29
C ARG A 98 -3.58 -9.58 -8.35
N VAL A 99 -3.73 -8.27 -8.25
CA VAL A 99 -2.62 -7.31 -8.35
C VAL A 99 -1.67 -7.43 -7.14
N VAL A 100 -2.22 -7.49 -5.93
CA VAL A 100 -1.44 -7.55 -4.70
C VAL A 100 -0.65 -8.86 -4.61
N ASN A 101 -1.26 -10.00 -4.95
CA ASN A 101 -0.56 -11.28 -4.93
C ASN A 101 0.57 -11.33 -5.95
N GLN A 102 0.39 -10.80 -7.16
CA GLN A 102 1.48 -10.69 -8.15
C GLN A 102 2.66 -9.90 -7.58
N ARG A 103 2.37 -8.79 -6.90
CA ARG A 103 3.39 -7.92 -6.30
C ARG A 103 4.13 -8.59 -5.14
N LEU A 104 3.43 -9.29 -4.26
CA LEU A 104 4.05 -10.01 -3.14
C LEU A 104 4.98 -11.13 -3.64
N VAL A 105 4.63 -11.80 -4.73
CA VAL A 105 5.50 -12.80 -5.36
C VAL A 105 6.78 -12.14 -5.87
N THR A 106 6.69 -11.05 -6.63
CA THR A 106 7.85 -10.35 -7.18
C THR A 106 8.77 -9.79 -6.09
N ALA A 107 8.19 -9.25 -5.02
CA ALA A 107 8.96 -8.72 -3.88
C ALA A 107 9.74 -9.81 -3.13
N THR A 108 9.23 -11.05 -3.09
CA THR A 108 9.89 -12.18 -2.41
C THR A 108 11.01 -12.79 -3.26
N THR A 109 10.96 -12.67 -4.58
CA THR A 109 11.99 -13.20 -5.50
C THR A 109 13.20 -12.30 -5.69
N ALA A 110 13.18 -11.07 -5.17
CA ALA A 110 14.26 -10.09 -5.34
C ALA A 110 15.35 -10.12 -4.22
N THR A 111 15.29 -11.11 -3.32
CA THR A 111 16.31 -11.39 -2.28
C THR A 111 17.31 -12.45 -2.72
#